data_AF-A0AAV0V3M6-F1
#
_entry.id   AF-A0AAV0V3M6-F1
#
_cell.length_a   1.000
_cell.length_b   1.000
_cell.length_c   1.000
_cell.angle_alpha   90.00
_cell.angle_beta   90.00
_cell.angle_gamma   90.00
#
_symmetry.space_group_name_H-M   'P 1'
#
loop_
_entity.id
_entity.type
_entity.pdbx_description
1 polymer ?
#
loop_
_entity_poly.entity_id
_entity_poly.type
_entity_poly.pdbx_seq_one_letter_code
_entity_poly.pdbx_strand_id
1 'polypeptide(L)'
;MRTAAAARIAMLTDVEGNWQYVRNVLRQSSCLCLTFSGQDETLELRDDCMLVFGGDAGDKGDDTLKCYEQLVSLKTGIRIAWSFSWATAT
;
A
#
# COMPACT_ATOMS: atom_id res chain seq x y z
N MET A 1 -23.49 -19.54 -14.57
CA MET A 1 -22.68 -18.42 -15.10
C MET A 1 -22.50 -17.41 -13.98
N ARG A 2 -21.28 -17.24 -13.43
CA ARG A 2 -20.96 -16.05 -12.64
C ARG A 2 -20.73 -14.94 -13.67
N THR A 3 -21.64 -13.98 -13.76
CA THR A 3 -21.35 -12.72 -14.44
C THR A 3 -20.09 -12.15 -13.81
N ALA A 4 -19.05 -11.90 -14.61
CA ALA A 4 -17.88 -11.19 -14.12
C ALA A 4 -18.36 -9.81 -13.67
N ALA A 5 -18.41 -9.58 -12.36
CA ALA A 5 -18.63 -8.24 -11.84
C ALA A 5 -17.50 -7.35 -12.39
N ALA A 6 -17.84 -6.16 -12.88
CA ALA A 6 -16.81 -5.22 -13.32
C ALA A 6 -15.87 -4.92 -12.15
N ALA A 7 -14.59 -5.27 -12.31
CA ALA A 7 -13.59 -5.03 -11.28
C ALA A 7 -13.52 -3.52 -10.97
N ARG A 8 -13.56 -3.16 -9.69
CA ARG A 8 -13.45 -1.76 -9.27
C ARG A 8 -11.99 -1.34 -9.33
N ILE A 9 -11.70 -0.26 -10.06
CA ILE A 9 -10.32 0.17 -10.31
C ILE A 9 -9.96 1.32 -9.38
N ALA A 10 -8.82 1.22 -8.70
CA ALA A 10 -8.14 2.35 -8.09
C ALA A 10 -6.93 2.74 -8.94
N MET A 11 -6.76 4.04 -9.13
CA MET A 11 -5.57 4.60 -9.78
C MET A 11 -4.78 5.39 -8.75
N LEU A 12 -3.48 5.17 -8.70
CA LEU A 12 -2.54 5.91 -7.84
C LEU A 12 -1.28 6.23 -8.65
N THR A 13 -0.84 7.47 -8.63
CA THR A 13 0.35 7.93 -9.36
C THR A 13 1.00 9.08 -8.60
N ASP A 14 2.25 9.38 -8.96
CA ASP A 14 3.00 10.56 -8.51
C ASP A 14 3.01 10.68 -6.99
N VAL A 15 3.24 9.53 -6.34
CA VAL A 15 3.36 9.48 -4.88
C VAL A 15 4.61 10.23 -4.43
N GLU A 16 5.69 10.13 -5.20
CA GLU A 16 6.95 10.84 -5.02
C GLU A 16 7.51 10.75 -3.59
N GLY A 17 7.32 9.61 -2.90
CA GLY A 17 7.73 9.42 -1.50
C GLY A 17 6.89 10.18 -0.47
N ASN A 18 5.71 10.70 -0.85
CA ASN A 18 4.80 11.40 0.05
C ASN A 18 3.74 10.43 0.61
N TRP A 19 4.04 9.81 1.74
CA TRP A 19 3.10 8.86 2.36
C TRP A 19 1.84 9.53 2.91
N GLN A 20 1.91 10.82 3.28
CA GLN A 20 0.73 11.56 3.71
C GLN A 20 -0.27 11.78 2.56
N TYR A 21 0.21 11.97 1.34
CA TYR A 21 -0.62 11.99 0.14
C TYR A 21 -1.33 10.65 -0.04
N VAL A 22 -0.60 9.53 0.09
CA VAL A 22 -1.19 8.19 0.06
C VAL A 22 -2.31 8.06 1.10
N ARG A 23 -2.08 8.42 2.37
CA ARG A 23 -3.12 8.39 3.42
C ARG A 23 -4.38 9.19 3.02
N ASN A 24 -4.20 10.37 2.43
CA ASN A 24 -5.32 11.21 2.01
C ASN A 24 -6.13 10.58 0.88
N VAL A 25 -5.48 9.98 -0.11
CA VAL A 25 -6.15 9.24 -1.20
C VAL A 25 -6.92 8.04 -0.64
N LEU A 26 -6.31 7.28 0.27
CA LEU A 26 -6.90 6.08 0.85
C LEU A 26 -8.13 6.35 1.70
N ARG A 27 -8.22 7.51 2.37
CA ARG A 27 -9.42 7.94 3.09
C ARG A 27 -10.66 8.06 2.21
N GLN A 28 -10.47 8.29 0.91
CA GLN A 28 -11.55 8.46 -0.07
C GLN A 28 -11.71 7.23 -0.98
N SER A 29 -10.82 6.25 -0.88
CA SER A 29 -10.82 5.07 -1.74
C SER A 29 -11.81 4.01 -1.24
N SER A 30 -12.58 3.44 -2.17
CA SER A 30 -13.43 2.27 -1.91
C SER A 30 -12.74 0.95 -2.25
N CYS A 31 -11.51 1.00 -2.77
CA CYS A 31 -10.74 -0.14 -3.27
C CYS A 31 -9.47 -0.40 -2.47
N LEU A 32 -8.85 0.64 -1.91
CA LEU A 32 -7.63 0.53 -1.12
C LEU A 32 -7.92 0.96 0.33
N CYS A 33 -7.18 0.41 1.28
CA CYS A 33 -7.23 0.83 2.67
C CYS A 33 -5.88 0.65 3.37
N LEU A 34 -5.74 1.27 4.54
CA LEU A 34 -4.63 1.00 5.45
C LEU A 34 -5.10 0.09 6.57
N THR A 35 -4.34 -0.97 6.83
CA THR A 35 -4.39 -1.73 8.07
C THR A 35 -3.23 -1.33 8.97
N PHE A 36 -3.44 -1.46 10.28
CA PHE A 36 -2.50 -1.01 11.29
C PHE A 36 -2.07 -2.20 12.14
N SER A 37 -0.77 -2.38 12.29
CA SER A 37 -0.16 -3.32 13.24
C SER A 37 0.73 -2.52 14.19
N GLY A 38 0.16 -2.03 15.28
CA GLY A 38 0.84 -1.08 16.16
C GLY A 38 1.03 0.27 15.46
N GLN A 39 2.29 0.67 15.26
CA GLN A 39 2.64 1.91 14.54
C GLN A 39 2.83 1.68 13.03
N ASP A 40 2.87 0.43 12.58
CA ASP A 40 3.11 0.10 11.18
C ASP A 40 1.81 0.15 10.37
N GLU A 41 1.90 0.80 9.21
CA GLU A 41 0.81 0.95 8.26
C GLU A 41 1.06 0.04 7.07
N THR A 42 0.09 -0.81 6.75
CA THR A 42 0.12 -1.69 5.59
C THR A 42 -0.96 -1.29 4.60
N LEU A 43 -0.59 -1.13 3.34
CA LEU A 43 -1.50 -0.87 2.24
C LEU A 43 -2.11 -2.18 1.77
N GLU A 44 -3.45 -2.23 1.75
CA GLU A 44 -4.20 -3.39 1.31
C GLU A 44 -5.18 -3.02 0.18
N LEU A 45 -5.33 -3.95 -0.75
CA LEU A 45 -6.32 -3.91 -1.82
C LEU A 45 -7.51 -4.78 -1.41
N ARG A 46 -8.71 -4.22 -1.48
CA ARG A 46 -9.94 -4.93 -1.16
C ARG A 46 -10.28 -5.98 -2.21
N ASP A 47 -11.11 -6.94 -1.83
CA ASP A 47 -11.64 -7.94 -2.75
C ASP A 47 -12.37 -7.30 -3.94
N ASP A 48 -12.26 -7.95 -5.10
CA ASP A 48 -12.85 -7.54 -6.37
C ASP A 48 -12.39 -6.14 -6.87
N CYS A 49 -11.21 -5.71 -6.41
CA CYS A 49 -10.57 -4.47 -6.85
C CYS A 49 -9.26 -4.72 -7.62
N MET A 50 -8.88 -3.76 -8.44
CA MET A 50 -7.59 -3.72 -9.14
C MET A 50 -6.91 -2.38 -8.89
N LEU A 51 -5.63 -2.41 -8.55
CA LEU A 51 -4.80 -1.21 -8.50
C LEU A 51 -4.05 -1.03 -9.81
N VAL A 52 -4.16 0.16 -10.40
CA VAL A 52 -3.27 0.64 -11.46
C VAL A 52 -2.35 1.69 -10.85
N PHE A 53 -1.06 1.37 -10.78
CA PHE A 53 -0.04 2.32 -10.33
C PHE A 53 0.61 3.01 -11.53
N GLY A 54 0.51 4.34 -11.59
CA GLY A 54 0.90 5.15 -12.76
C GLY A 54 2.40 5.41 -12.89
N GLY A 55 3.18 5.27 -11.81
CA GLY A 55 4.59 5.61 -11.78
C GLY A 55 4.93 6.57 -10.64
N ASP A 56 6.20 6.97 -10.58
CA ASP A 56 6.71 7.99 -9.67
C ASP A 56 6.37 7.75 -8.20
N ALA A 57 6.81 6.59 -7.69
CA ALA A 57 6.61 6.20 -6.29
C ALA A 57 7.52 6.93 -5.29
N GLY A 58 8.66 7.46 -5.75
CA GLY A 58 9.73 8.01 -4.92
C GLY A 58 10.34 9.29 -5.49
N ASP A 59 11.49 9.71 -4.94
CA ASP A 59 12.39 10.79 -5.39
C ASP A 59 12.29 12.13 -4.63
N LYS A 60 11.10 12.54 -4.13
CA LYS A 60 10.96 13.88 -3.51
C LYS A 60 10.66 13.90 -2.01
N GLY A 61 10.01 12.87 -1.50
CA GLY A 61 9.60 12.75 -0.11
C GLY A 61 10.41 11.73 0.68
N ASP A 62 10.32 11.85 2.01
CA ASP A 62 11.10 11.06 2.97
C ASP A 62 10.69 9.58 3.05
N ASP A 63 9.48 9.24 2.57
CA ASP A 63 8.90 7.89 2.67
C ASP A 63 9.10 7.06 1.39
N THR A 64 10.10 7.37 0.57
CA THR A 64 10.35 6.68 -0.71
C THR A 64 10.44 5.15 -0.55
N LEU A 65 11.24 4.66 0.42
CA LEU A 65 11.38 3.22 0.66
C LEU A 65 10.05 2.58 1.06
N LYS A 66 9.33 3.21 1.99
CA LYS A 66 8.00 2.76 2.42
C LYS A 66 7.04 2.66 1.24
N CYS A 67 7.04 3.64 0.33
CA CYS A 67 6.18 3.60 -0.85
C CYS A 67 6.46 2.38 -1.74
N TYR A 68 7.74 2.08 -2.01
CA TYR A 68 8.13 0.90 -2.79
C TYR A 68 7.81 -0.42 -2.09
N GLU A 69 8.12 -0.55 -0.80
CA GLU A 69 7.83 -1.74 -0.02
C GLU A 69 6.34 -2.10 -0.03
N GLN A 70 5.48 -1.10 0.07
CA GLN A 70 4.03 -1.27 0.07
C GLN A 70 3.51 -1.67 -1.32
N LEU A 71 4.05 -1.08 -2.40
CA LEU A 71 3.70 -1.47 -3.78
C LEU A 71 4.15 -2.91 -4.11
N VAL A 72 5.34 -3.30 -3.65
CA VAL A 72 5.83 -4.68 -3.79
C VAL A 72 4.96 -5.65 -3.01
N SER A 73 4.61 -5.31 -1.77
CA SER A 73 3.75 -6.15 -0.91
C SER A 73 2.37 -6.37 -1.51
N LEU A 74 1.77 -5.34 -2.12
CA LEU A 74 0.51 -5.47 -2.85
C LEU A 74 0.62 -6.41 -4.06
N LYS A 75 1.73 -6.33 -4.82
CA LYS A 75 1.94 -7.15 -6.01
C LYS A 75 2.14 -8.63 -5.67
N THR A 76 2.82 -8.93 -4.57
CA THR A 76 3.16 -10.31 -4.18
C THR A 76 2.07 -11.00 -3.37
N GLY A 77 1.06 -10.26 -2.88
CA GLY A 77 -0.18 -10.81 -2.30
C GLY A 77 0.01 -11.68 -1.06
N ILE A 78 1.22 -11.76 -0.47
CA ILE A 78 1.54 -12.64 0.65
C ILE A 78 2.45 -11.94 1.66
N ARG A 79 1.93 -11.90 2.90
CA ARG A 79 2.57 -11.65 4.21
C ARG A 79 4.08 -11.92 4.25
N ILE A 80 4.88 -10.88 4.42
CA ILE A 80 6.16 -11.00 5.14
C ILE A 80 6.06 -10.12 6.38
N ALA A 81 5.74 -10.74 7.51
CA ALA A 81 5.91 -10.12 8.80
C ALA A 81 7.41 -10.08 9.10
N TRP A 82 8.01 -8.89 9.03
CA TRP A 82 9.34 -8.67 9.62
C TRP A 82 9.17 -8.33 11.09
N SER A 83 9.23 -9.33 11.97
CA SER A 83 9.41 -9.11 13.40
C SER A 83 10.89 -8.91 13.68
N PHE A 84 11.38 -7.66 13.71
CA PHE A 84 12.66 -7.36 14.33
C PHE A 84 12.45 -7.12 15.83
N SER A 85 12.62 -8.18 16.62
CA SER A 85 12.83 -8.06 18.06
C SER A 85 14.28 -7.67 18.28
N TRP A 86 14.52 -6.43 18.69
CA TRP A 86 15.81 -6.04 19.27
C TRP A 86 15.85 -6.63 20.67
N ALA A 87 16.44 -7.83 20.80
CA ALA A 87 16.95 -8.26 22.09
C ALA A 87 18.05 -7.27 22.48
N THR A 88 17.75 -6.35 23.39
CA THR A 88 18.76 -5.54 24.06
C THR A 88 19.67 -6.48 24.83
N ALA A 89 20.85 -6.73 24.28
CA ALA A 89 21.96 -7.31 25.01
C ALA A 89 22.36 -6.33 26.11
N THR A 90 22.11 -6.70 27.36
CA THR A 90 22.93 -6.29 28.51
C THR A 90 22.97 -7.42 29.51
#